data_AF-S9QF13-F1
#
_entry.id   AF-S9QF13-F1
#
_cell.length_a   1.000
_cell.length_b   1.000
_cell.length_c   1.000
_cell.angle_alpha   90.00
_cell.angle_beta   90.00
_cell.angle_gamma   90.00
#
_symmetry.space_group_name_H-M   'P 1'
#
loop_
_entity.id
_entity.type
_entity.pdbx_description
1 polymer ?
#
loop_
_entity_poly.entity_id
_entity_poly.type
_entity_poly.pdbx_seq_one_letter_code
_entity_poly.pdbx_strand_id
1 'polypeptide(L)'
;MARALLVLVDADTEPEGGREKALDKRLRDADQEPRKKGERIALWVPKRQLETWIHFLTHGKADEETDYKREHGRRSPEYKPAAERFAHLLEKRRPLPSNVMPSLKKAAVEFERIRTPRSKRSTPTRKP
;
A
#
# COMPACT_ATOMS: atom_id res chain seq x y z
N MET A 1 14.23 14.31 -12.72
CA MET A 1 13.94 13.34 -11.65
C MET A 1 12.49 12.91 -11.73
N ALA A 2 12.17 11.62 -11.55
CA ALA A 2 10.79 11.17 -11.58
C ALA A 2 10.18 11.23 -10.17
N ARG A 3 9.04 11.91 -10.02
CA ARG A 3 8.32 12.03 -8.76
C ARG A 3 7.24 10.94 -8.66
N ALA A 4 7.01 10.45 -7.46
CA ALA A 4 5.91 9.55 -7.14
C ALA A 4 5.21 10.04 -5.86
N LEU A 5 3.92 9.76 -5.74
CA LEU A 5 3.12 10.05 -4.56
C LEU A 5 2.77 8.74 -3.86
N LEU A 6 3.05 8.66 -2.57
CA LEU A 6 2.59 7.59 -1.70
C LEU A 6 1.53 8.16 -0.77
N VAL A 7 0.34 7.59 -0.78
CA VAL A 7 -0.75 7.95 0.11
C VAL A 7 -0.97 6.80 1.07
N LEU A 8 -0.88 7.07 2.37
CA LEU A 8 -1.21 6.13 3.42
C LEU A 8 -2.45 6.64 4.15
N VAL A 9 -3.53 5.86 4.15
CA VAL A 9 -4.78 6.21 4.82
C VAL A 9 -5.43 4.96 5.36
N ASP A 10 -5.81 4.99 6.63
CA ASP A 10 -6.54 3.89 7.24
C ASP A 10 -7.90 3.71 6.55
N ALA A 11 -8.33 2.46 6.34
CA ALA A 11 -9.70 2.19 5.96
C ALA A 11 -10.66 2.46 7.13
N ASP A 12 -10.19 2.47 8.38
CA ASP A 12 -11.01 2.59 9.59
C ASP A 12 -12.04 1.45 9.64
N THR A 13 -13.32 1.79 9.43
CA THR A 13 -14.44 0.84 9.37
C THR A 13 -14.96 0.64 7.95
N GLU A 14 -14.33 1.26 6.94
CA GLU A 14 -14.72 1.09 5.55
C GLU A 14 -14.41 -0.34 5.05
N PRO A 15 -15.27 -0.92 4.20
CA PRO A 15 -14.98 -2.19 3.58
C PRO A 15 -13.76 -2.09 2.66
N GLU A 16 -13.18 -3.25 2.35
CA GLU A 16 -12.07 -3.37 1.41
C GLU A 16 -12.39 -2.70 0.07
N GLY A 17 -11.50 -1.83 -0.42
CA GLY A 17 -11.73 -1.06 -1.65
C GLY A 17 -12.57 0.21 -1.46
N GLY A 18 -13.08 0.48 -0.25
CA GLY A 18 -13.92 1.64 0.06
C GLY A 18 -13.18 2.97 -0.15
N ARG A 19 -11.91 3.05 0.28
CA ARG A 19 -11.08 4.26 0.12
C ARG A 19 -10.74 4.56 -1.34
N GLU A 20 -10.50 3.53 -2.15
CA GLU A 20 -10.25 3.67 -3.58
C GLU A 20 -11.51 4.16 -4.31
N LYS A 21 -12.68 3.59 -3.99
CA LYS A 21 -13.97 4.05 -4.53
C LYS A 21 -14.29 5.48 -4.10
N ALA A 22 -14.01 5.83 -2.84
CA ALA A 22 -14.22 7.17 -2.33
C ALA A 22 -13.31 8.19 -3.04
N LEU A 23 -12.05 7.83 -3.31
CA LEU A 23 -11.16 8.66 -4.12
C LEU A 23 -11.70 8.85 -5.54
N ASP A 24 -12.07 7.75 -6.21
CA ASP A 24 -12.63 7.81 -7.56
C ASP A 24 -13.88 8.68 -7.62
N LYS A 25 -14.77 8.58 -6.61
CA LYS A 25 -15.95 9.43 -6.51
C LYS A 25 -15.57 10.90 -6.33
N ARG A 26 -14.67 11.23 -5.40
CA ARG A 26 -14.25 12.62 -5.14
C ARG A 26 -13.56 13.26 -6.35
N LEU A 27 -12.80 12.48 -7.12
CA LEU A 27 -12.21 12.96 -8.36
C LEU A 27 -13.30 13.30 -9.39
N ARG A 28 -14.28 12.42 -9.59
CA ARG A 28 -15.40 12.68 -10.50
C ARG A 28 -16.26 13.87 -10.06
N ASP A 29 -16.56 13.98 -8.77
CA ASP A 29 -17.32 15.11 -8.21
C ASP A 29 -16.60 16.46 -8.42
N ALA A 30 -15.28 16.43 -8.65
CA ALA A 30 -14.44 17.60 -8.94
C ALA A 30 -14.08 17.73 -10.43
N ASP A 31 -14.82 17.06 -11.32
CA ASP A 31 -14.60 17.03 -12.78
C ASP A 31 -13.18 16.57 -13.17
N GLN A 32 -12.58 15.68 -12.36
CA GLN A 32 -11.30 15.04 -12.64
C GLN A 32 -11.47 13.56 -13.03
N GLU A 33 -10.52 13.05 -13.81
CA GLU A 33 -10.48 11.61 -14.13
C GLU A 33 -10.09 10.77 -12.90
N PRO A 34 -10.65 9.56 -12.73
CA PRO A 34 -10.19 8.60 -11.72
C PRO A 34 -8.70 8.25 -11.89
N ARG A 35 -8.04 7.89 -10.79
CA ARG A 35 -6.63 7.49 -10.77
C ARG A 35 -6.38 6.35 -11.76
N LYS A 36 -5.55 6.59 -12.76
CA LYS A 36 -5.18 5.58 -13.76
C LYS A 36 -4.06 4.68 -13.23
N LYS A 37 -4.10 3.39 -13.60
CA LYS A 37 -3.06 2.40 -13.23
C LYS A 37 -1.64 2.80 -13.65
N GLY A 38 -1.50 3.66 -14.66
CA GLY A 38 -0.22 4.16 -15.16
C GLY A 38 0.38 5.31 -14.35
N GLU A 39 -0.38 5.92 -13.44
CA GLU A 39 0.10 7.03 -12.62
C GLU A 39 1.02 6.55 -11.51
N ARG A 40 2.03 7.36 -11.17
CA ARG A 40 2.98 7.07 -10.08
C ARG A 40 2.40 7.47 -8.71
N ILE A 41 1.18 7.01 -8.44
CA ILE A 41 0.46 7.25 -7.19
C ILE A 41 0.15 5.89 -6.57
N ALA A 42 0.75 5.54 -5.44
CA ALA A 42 0.45 4.32 -4.69
C ALA A 42 -0.48 4.64 -3.51
N LEU A 43 -1.50 3.80 -3.33
CA LEU A 43 -2.43 3.89 -2.20
C LEU A 43 -2.16 2.72 -1.25
N TRP A 44 -1.77 3.05 -0.02
CA TRP A 44 -1.61 2.11 1.08
C TRP A 44 -2.80 2.29 2.01
N VAL A 45 -3.63 1.26 2.10
CA VAL A 45 -4.87 1.28 2.88
C VAL A 45 -4.86 0.14 3.90
N PRO A 46 -4.33 0.36 5.11
CA PRO A 46 -4.49 -0.59 6.21
C PRO A 46 -5.99 -0.81 6.48
N LYS A 47 -6.47 -2.06 6.47
CA LYS A 47 -7.92 -2.37 6.53
C LYS A 47 -8.64 -1.77 7.73
N ARG A 48 -7.99 -1.75 8.90
CA ARG A 48 -8.47 -1.01 10.07
C ARG A 48 -7.59 0.18 10.35
N GLN A 49 -6.33 -0.10 10.62
CA GLN A 49 -5.39 0.91 11.07
C GLN A 49 -3.95 0.50 10.82
N LEU A 50 -3.08 1.49 10.77
CA LEU A 50 -1.65 1.29 10.61
C LEU A 50 -1.05 0.41 11.71
N GLU A 51 -1.55 0.48 12.94
CA GLU A 51 -1.04 -0.33 14.06
C GLU A 51 -1.12 -1.83 13.81
N THR A 52 -2.08 -2.30 13.01
CA THR A 52 -2.14 -3.71 12.59
C THR A 52 -0.89 -4.08 11.78
N TRP A 53 -0.43 -3.20 10.88
CA TRP A 53 0.79 -3.41 10.12
C TRP A 53 2.02 -3.39 11.02
N ILE A 54 2.08 -2.44 11.95
CA ILE A 54 3.18 -2.36 12.93
C ILE A 54 3.25 -3.64 13.75
N HIS A 55 2.12 -4.11 14.30
CA HIS A 55 2.06 -5.34 15.08
C HIS A 55 2.58 -6.55 14.28
N PHE A 56 2.14 -6.72 13.03
CA PHE A 56 2.65 -7.79 12.16
C PHE A 56 4.15 -7.65 11.87
N LEU A 57 4.61 -6.45 11.55
CA LEU A 57 6.00 -6.21 11.19
C LEU A 57 6.96 -6.42 12.37
N THR A 58 6.52 -6.12 13.59
CA THR A 58 7.29 -6.37 14.82
C THR A 58 7.21 -7.84 15.25
N HIS A 59 6.01 -8.41 15.36
CA HIS A 59 5.80 -9.68 16.04
C HIS A 59 5.56 -10.88 15.10
N GLY A 60 5.44 -10.64 13.80
CA GLY A 60 5.29 -11.68 12.76
C GLY A 60 3.90 -12.29 12.63
N LYS A 61 2.92 -11.80 13.39
CA LYS A 61 1.53 -12.23 13.36
C LYS A 61 0.62 -11.04 13.61
N ALA A 62 -0.47 -10.92 12.87
CA ALA A 62 -1.60 -10.03 13.15
C ALA A 62 -2.78 -10.48 12.28
N ASP A 63 -3.99 -10.12 12.69
CA ASP A 63 -5.18 -10.24 11.87
C ASP A 63 -5.77 -8.84 11.58
N GLU A 64 -6.59 -8.70 10.55
CA GLU A 64 -7.16 -7.40 10.19
C GLU A 64 -8.50 -7.09 10.91
N GLU A 65 -8.83 -7.87 11.96
CA GLU A 65 -10.05 -7.75 12.76
C GLU A 65 -9.79 -7.38 14.23
N THR A 66 -8.55 -7.42 14.69
CA THR A 66 -8.16 -7.00 16.04
C THR A 66 -7.82 -5.51 16.07
N ASP A 67 -8.22 -4.82 17.14
CA ASP A 67 -7.85 -3.43 17.38
C ASP A 67 -6.50 -3.33 18.13
N TYR A 68 -5.43 -3.20 17.36
CA TYR A 68 -4.06 -3.02 17.86
C TYR A 68 -3.71 -1.60 18.35
N LYS A 69 -4.62 -0.62 18.37
CA LYS A 69 -4.32 0.78 18.79
C LYS A 69 -3.95 0.82 20.26
N ARG A 70 -4.60 -0.02 21.06
CA ARG A 70 -4.35 -0.12 22.50
C ARG A 70 -2.98 -0.69 22.82
N GLU A 71 -2.43 -1.50 21.93
CA GLU A 71 -1.11 -2.13 22.10
C GLU A 71 0.02 -1.19 21.70
N HIS A 72 -0.16 -0.41 20.62
CA HIS A 72 0.91 0.45 20.10
C HIS A 72 0.82 1.90 20.57
N GLY A 73 -0.30 2.39 21.08
CA GLY A 73 -0.42 3.79 21.53
C GLY A 73 0.00 4.82 20.45
N ARG A 74 -0.01 6.12 20.78
CA ARG A 74 0.26 7.17 19.76
C ARG A 74 1.74 7.36 19.42
N ARG A 75 2.67 6.79 20.20
CA ARG A 75 4.12 7.01 20.09
C ARG A 75 4.91 5.74 20.39
N SER A 76 4.42 4.57 19.99
CA SER A 76 5.16 3.32 20.19
C SER A 76 6.58 3.43 19.60
N PRO A 77 7.60 2.96 20.33
CA PRO A 77 8.96 2.88 19.81
C PRO A 77 9.07 1.92 18.61
N GLU A 78 8.05 1.09 18.35
CA GLU A 78 8.04 0.10 17.29
C GLU A 78 7.69 0.66 15.90
N TYR A 79 7.07 1.85 15.81
CA TYR A 79 6.69 2.43 14.52
C TYR A 79 7.88 2.55 13.56
N LYS A 80 9.00 3.09 14.05
CA LYS A 80 10.19 3.31 13.22
C LYS A 80 10.85 1.99 12.79
N PRO A 81 11.19 1.06 13.71
CA PRO A 81 11.72 -0.26 13.34
C PRO A 81 10.81 -1.03 12.38
N ALA A 82 9.49 -1.01 12.58
CA ALA A 82 8.54 -1.66 11.69
C ALA A 82 8.54 -1.04 10.28
N ALA A 83 8.51 0.29 10.19
CA ALA A 83 8.58 0.99 8.91
C ALA A 83 9.90 0.72 8.18
N GLU A 84 11.04 0.75 8.88
CA GLU A 84 12.36 0.42 8.33
C GLU A 84 12.42 -1.03 7.85
N ARG A 85 11.86 -1.96 8.62
CA ARG A 85 11.77 -3.38 8.22
C ARG A 85 10.95 -3.54 6.95
N PHE A 86 9.80 -2.88 6.85
CA PHE A 86 8.97 -2.97 5.65
C PHE A 86 9.65 -2.32 4.44
N ALA A 87 10.25 -1.14 4.62
CA ALA A 87 11.04 -0.49 3.58
C ALA A 87 12.18 -1.40 3.08
N HIS A 88 12.90 -2.07 4.00
CA HIS A 88 13.95 -3.01 3.65
C HIS A 88 13.42 -4.22 2.87
N LEU A 89 12.28 -4.80 3.25
CA LEU A 89 11.65 -5.90 2.53
C LEU A 89 11.31 -5.49 1.08
N LEU A 90 10.72 -4.31 0.90
CA LEU A 90 10.36 -3.76 -0.42
C LEU A 90 11.60 -3.45 -1.27
N GLU A 91 12.61 -2.81 -0.67
CA GLU A 91 13.86 -2.44 -1.34
C GLU A 91 14.58 -3.69 -1.87
N LYS A 92 14.68 -4.72 -1.03
CA LYS A 92 15.37 -5.98 -1.37
C LYS A 92 14.52 -6.95 -2.19
N ARG A 93 13.29 -6.58 -2.60
CA ARG A 93 12.34 -7.46 -3.30
C ARG A 93 12.15 -8.81 -2.58
N ARG A 94 12.23 -8.83 -1.25
CA ARG A 94 12.07 -10.07 -0.50
C ARG A 94 10.61 -10.51 -0.56
N PRO A 95 10.33 -11.82 -0.73
CA PRO A 95 8.97 -12.30 -0.63
C PRO A 95 8.41 -11.98 0.76
N LEU A 96 7.19 -11.47 0.80
CA LEU A 96 6.47 -11.30 2.05
C LEU A 96 6.17 -12.70 2.64
N PRO A 97 6.13 -12.85 3.98
CA PRO A 97 5.71 -14.08 4.63
C PRO A 97 4.35 -14.57 4.12
N SER A 98 4.12 -15.88 4.08
CA SER A 98 2.86 -16.46 3.58
C SER A 98 1.63 -16.06 4.39
N ASN A 99 1.82 -15.76 5.68
CA ASN A 99 0.78 -15.28 6.61
C ASN A 99 0.61 -13.76 6.60
N VAL A 100 1.20 -13.04 5.64
CA VAL A 100 1.05 -11.58 5.55
C VAL A 100 -0.41 -11.20 5.31
N MET A 101 -0.86 -10.15 5.99
CA MET A 101 -2.24 -9.69 5.84
C MET A 101 -2.52 -9.14 4.43
N PRO A 102 -3.76 -9.27 3.93
CA PRO A 102 -4.17 -8.79 2.61
C PRO A 102 -3.82 -7.33 2.32
N SER A 103 -4.07 -6.39 3.24
CA SER A 103 -3.79 -4.97 3.01
C SER A 103 -2.29 -4.66 2.86
N LEU A 104 -1.45 -5.29 3.68
CA LEU A 104 0.01 -5.12 3.60
C LEU A 104 0.57 -5.76 2.32
N LYS A 105 0.03 -6.89 1.88
CA LYS A 105 0.34 -7.50 0.58
C LYS A 105 -0.01 -6.58 -0.58
N LYS A 106 -1.20 -5.97 -0.57
CA LYS A 106 -1.62 -5.00 -1.60
C LYS A 106 -0.70 -3.78 -1.64
N ALA A 107 -0.28 -3.28 -0.48
CA ALA A 107 0.65 -2.16 -0.37
C ALA A 107 1.98 -2.44 -1.07
N ALA A 108 2.54 -3.64 -0.88
CA ALA A 108 3.76 -4.06 -1.56
C ALA A 108 3.58 -4.16 -3.09
N VAL A 109 2.44 -4.69 -3.56
CA VAL A 109 2.11 -4.72 -5.00
C VAL A 109 2.02 -3.30 -5.60
N GLU A 110 1.36 -2.37 -4.89
CA GLU A 110 1.26 -0.97 -5.32
C GLU A 110 2.61 -0.26 -5.35
N PHE A 111 3.48 -0.55 -4.38
CA PHE A 111 4.84 -0.01 -4.37
C PHE A 111 5.66 -0.52 -5.56
N GLU A 112 5.62 -1.82 -5.84
CA GLU A 112 6.30 -2.39 -7.01
C GLU A 112 5.82 -1.79 -8.34
N ARG A 113 4.51 -1.51 -8.44
CA ARG A 113 3.90 -0.86 -9.61
C ARG A 113 4.49 0.53 -9.86
N ILE A 114 4.67 1.35 -8.83
CA ILE A 114 5.19 2.72 -8.98
C ILE A 114 6.72 2.79 -9.03
N ARG A 115 7.42 1.79 -8.46
CA ARG A 115 8.88 1.71 -8.43
C ARG A 115 9.48 1.23 -9.75
N THR A 116 8.80 0.34 -10.47
CA THR A 116 9.32 -0.22 -11.72
C THR A 116 9.25 0.84 -12.83
N PRO A 117 10.39 1.25 -13.43
CA PRO A 117 10.36 2.11 -14.61
C PRO A 117 9.64 1.38 -15.74
N ARG A 118 8.77 2.08 -16.49
CA ARG A 118 8.20 1.54 -17.73
C ARG A 118 9.34 1.24 -18.70
N SER A 119 9.84 0.01 -18.73
CA SER A 119 10.54 -0.48 -19.91
C SER A 119 9.56 -0.41 -21.09
N LYS A 120 10.07 0.05 -22.22
CA LYS A 120 9.31 0.35 -23.44
C LYS A 120 8.39 -0.83 -23.78
N ARG A 121 7.10 -0.57 -23.96
CA ARG A 121 6.20 -1.55 -24.59
C ARG A 121 6.79 -1.86 -25.95
N SER A 122 7.21 -3.10 -26.16
CA SER A 122 7.62 -3.61 -27.46
C SER A 122 6.54 -3.31 -28.48
N THR A 123 6.91 -2.57 -29.52
CA THR A 123 6.14 -2.40 -30.75
C THR A 123 5.78 -3.79 -31.30
N PRO A 124 4.54 -4.06 -31.72
CA PRO A 124 4.23 -5.31 -32.37
C PRO A 124 4.91 -5.31 -33.74
N THR A 125 5.85 -6.23 -33.92
CA THR A 125 6.49 -6.51 -35.20
C THR A 125 5.41 -6.97 -36.17
N ARG A 126 5.01 -6.09 -37.08
CA ARG A 126 4.15 -6.45 -38.22
C ARG A 126 5.03 -7.31 -39.15
N LYS A 127 4.77 -8.61 -39.22
CA LYS A 127 5.40 -9.49 -40.22
C LYS A 127 4.84 -9.16 -41.62
N PRO A 128 5.66 -9.31 -42.67
CA PRO A 128 5.32 -8.94 -44.05
C PRO A 128 4.17 -9.79 -44.61
#